data_AF-A0A914YFA6-F1
#
_entry.id   AF-A0A914YFA6-F1
#
_cell.length_a   1.000
_cell.length_b   1.000
_cell.length_c   1.000
_cell.angle_alpha   90.00
_cell.angle_beta   90.00
_cell.angle_gamma   90.00
#
_symmetry.space_group_name_H-M   'P 1'
#
loop_
_entity.id
_entity.type
_entity.pdbx_description
1 polymer ?
#
loop_
_entity_poly.entity_id
_entity_poly.type
_entity_poly.pdbx_seq_one_letter_code
_entity_poly.pdbx_strand_id
1 'polypeptide(L)'
;MDKPNISAKFIDKTGVNLTIEIPNLEVEGDATIDAFFTAESHMSVVVKNWTINLDVKIQRELDDDRNNITVSFILTDYGRFM
;
A
#
# COMPACT_ATOMS: atom_id res chain seq x y z
N MET A 1 9.85 -11.98 -11.25
CA MET A 1 8.91 -11.17 -10.45
C MET A 1 9.21 -9.72 -10.73
N ASP A 2 8.22 -8.99 -11.23
CA ASP A 2 8.34 -7.55 -11.42
C ASP A 2 8.44 -6.89 -10.04
N LYS A 3 9.42 -6.00 -9.87
CA LYS A 3 9.69 -5.38 -8.57
C LYS A 3 8.76 -4.18 -8.37
N PRO A 4 8.31 -3.92 -7.13
CA PRO A 4 7.66 -2.66 -6.83
C PRO A 4 8.56 -1.49 -7.19
N ASN A 5 7.97 -0.46 -7.79
CA ASN A 5 8.61 0.81 -8.05
C ASN A 5 8.19 1.81 -6.97
N ILE A 6 9.15 2.48 -6.36
CA ILE A 6 8.90 3.51 -5.34
C ILE A 6 9.52 4.80 -5.85
N SER A 7 8.70 5.83 -5.98
CA SER A 7 9.14 7.17 -6.34
C SER A 7 8.71 8.17 -5.27
N ALA A 8 9.55 9.19 -5.06
CA ALA A 8 9.30 10.25 -4.12
C ALA A 8 9.58 11.60 -4.78
N LYS A 9 8.66 12.54 -4.59
CA LYS A 9 8.78 13.90 -5.11
C LYS A 9 8.54 14.90 -3.98
N PHE A 10 9.51 15.77 -3.76
CA PHE A 10 9.35 16.90 -2.84
C PHE A 10 8.37 17.91 -3.44
N ILE A 11 7.36 18.29 -2.66
CA ILE A 11 6.38 19.31 -3.02
C ILE A 11 6.60 20.51 -2.12
N ASP A 12 6.81 21.68 -2.74
CA ASP A 12 7.05 22.93 -2.03
C ASP A 12 5.99 23.17 -0.95
N LYS A 13 6.45 23.53 0.25
CA LYS A 13 5.64 23.84 1.45
C LYS A 13 4.68 22.74 1.93
N THR A 14 4.67 21.57 1.30
CA THR A 14 3.67 20.51 1.55
C THR A 14 4.33 19.22 2.05
N GLY A 15 5.56 18.93 1.62
CA GLY A 15 6.34 17.79 2.09
C GLY A 15 6.78 16.87 0.95
N VAL A 16 6.41 15.60 1.01
CA VAL A 16 6.80 14.56 0.04
C VAL A 16 5.57 13.84 -0.46
N ASN A 17 5.40 13.77 -1.78
CA ASN A 17 4.47 12.84 -2.42
C ASN A 17 5.23 11.56 -2.76
N LEU A 18 4.74 10.44 -2.25
CA LEU A 18 5.29 9.09 -2.42
C LEU A 18 4.33 8.29 -3.28
N THR A 19 4.82 7.71 -4.36
CA THR A 19 4.06 6.80 -5.21
C THR A 19 4.74 5.44 -5.19
N ILE A 20 3.99 4.42 -4.80
CA ILE A 20 4.40 3.02 -4.80
C ILE A 20 3.56 2.31 -5.86
N GLU A 21 4.21 1.72 -6.86
CA GLU A 21 3.57 0.94 -7.91
C GLU A 21 3.97 -0.52 -7.72
N ILE A 22 3.00 -1.37 -7.39
CA ILE A 22 3.17 -2.81 -7.23
C ILE A 22 2.57 -3.48 -8.47
N PRO A 23 3.41 -3.96 -9.41
CA PRO A 23 2.91 -4.53 -10.66
C PRO A 23 2.14 -5.83 -10.43
N ASN A 24 2.58 -6.64 -9.46
CA ASN A 24 1.95 -7.89 -9.10
C ASN A 24 2.07 -8.14 -7.59
N LEU A 25 0.94 -8.29 -6.91
CA LEU A 25 0.85 -8.75 -5.52
C LEU A 25 0.09 -10.07 -5.49
N GLU A 26 0.74 -11.12 -5.03
CA GLU A 26 0.14 -12.44 -4.82
C GLU A 26 -0.10 -12.64 -3.33
N VAL A 27 -1.32 -13.03 -2.97
CA VAL A 27 -1.71 -13.36 -1.61
C VAL A 27 -2.21 -14.78 -1.60
N GLU A 28 -1.47 -15.65 -0.92
CA GLU A 28 -1.83 -17.05 -0.72
C GLU A 28 -2.45 -17.23 0.66
N GLY A 29 -3.47 -18.09 0.74
CA GLY A 29 -4.11 -18.42 2.00
C GLY A 29 -4.92 -19.71 1.90
N ASP A 30 -5.11 -20.34 3.05
CA ASP A 30 -6.00 -21.47 3.17
C ASP A 30 -7.41 -20.97 3.51
N ALA A 31 -8.42 -21.55 2.87
CA ALA A 31 -9.82 -21.29 3.13
C ALA A 31 -10.51 -22.57 3.56
N THR A 32 -11.33 -22.46 4.59
CA THR A 32 -12.21 -23.51 5.06
C THR A 32 -13.65 -23.06 4.86
N ILE A 33 -14.42 -23.84 4.11
CA ILE A 33 -15.87 -23.67 4.01
C ILE A 33 -16.51 -24.72 4.91
N ASP A 34 -17.23 -24.27 5.93
CA ASP A 34 -17.98 -25.14 6.83
C ASP A 34 -19.49 -24.99 6.55
N ALA A 35 -20.01 -25.84 5.66
CA ALA A 35 -21.43 -25.87 5.31
C ALA A 35 -21.87 -27.30 4.98
N PHE A 36 -22.61 -27.95 5.89
CA PHE A 36 -23.05 -29.37 5.85
C PHE A 36 -21.92 -30.44 5.74
N PHE A 37 -20.75 -30.08 5.19
CA PHE A 37 -19.47 -30.78 5.22
C PHE A 37 -18.34 -29.74 5.26
N THR A 38 -17.19 -30.11 5.84
CA THR A 38 -15.99 -29.26 5.84
C THR A 38 -15.22 -29.45 4.54
N ALA A 39 -14.93 -28.36 3.84
CA ALA A 39 -14.06 -28.34 2.68
C ALA A 39 -12.88 -27.40 2.92
N GLU A 40 -11.65 -27.90 2.74
CA GLU A 40 -10.41 -27.12 2.83
C GLU A 40 -9.87 -26.90 1.42
N SER A 41 -9.42 -25.67 1.14
CA SER A 41 -8.85 -25.29 -0.15
C SER A 41 -7.71 -24.31 0.06
N HIS A 42 -6.63 -24.51 -0.68
CA HIS A 42 -5.58 -23.51 -0.82
C HIS A 42 -5.97 -22.56 -1.97
N MET A 43 -5.97 -21.25 -1.70
CA MET A 43 -6.32 -20.23 -2.66
C MET A 43 -5.22 -19.18 -2.78
N SER A 44 -4.96 -18.77 -4.03
CA SER A 44 -4.10 -17.64 -4.37
C SER A 44 -4.96 -16.57 -5.02
N VAL A 45 -4.80 -15.33 -4.58
CA VAL A 45 -5.43 -14.14 -5.17
C VAL A 45 -4.34 -13.23 -5.68
N VAL A 46 -4.46 -12.82 -6.94
CA VAL A 46 -3.49 -11.96 -7.59
C VAL A 46 -4.08 -10.58 -7.85
N VAL A 47 -3.45 -9.54 -7.27
CA VAL A 47 -3.76 -8.14 -7.50
C VAL A 47 -2.73 -7.54 -8.46
N LYS A 48 -3.20 -7.05 -9.61
CA LYS A 48 -2.31 -6.42 -10.62
C LYS A 48 -2.41 -4.90 -10.61
N ASN A 49 -1.27 -4.27 -10.89
CA ASN A 49 -1.14 -2.82 -11.05
C ASN A 49 -1.72 -2.05 -9.86
N TRP A 50 -1.27 -2.37 -8.65
CA TRP A 50 -1.69 -1.66 -7.45
C TRP A 50 -0.80 -0.43 -7.27
N THR A 51 -1.40 0.75 -7.33
CA THR A 51 -0.73 2.02 -7.07
C THR A 51 -1.19 2.59 -5.74
N ILE A 52 -0.24 2.97 -4.89
CA ILE A 52 -0.46 3.64 -3.62
C ILE A 52 0.20 5.02 -3.70
N ASN A 53 -0.61 6.07 -3.56
CA ASN A 53 -0.15 7.45 -3.49
C ASN A 53 -0.29 7.96 -2.05
N LEU A 54 0.78 8.50 -1.50
CA LEU A 54 0.87 9.00 -0.13
C LEU A 54 1.35 10.45 -0.15
N ASP A 55 0.64 11.33 0.54
CA ASP A 55 1.14 12.68 0.82
C ASP A 55 1.67 12.74 2.25
N VAL A 56 2.98 12.87 2.39
CA VAL A 56 3.68 12.94 3.67
C VAL A 56 4.03 14.38 3.99
N LYS A 57 3.51 14.88 5.10
CA LYS A 57 3.86 16.20 5.66
C LYS A 57 5.00 16.02 6.65
N ILE A 58 6.01 16.87 6.52
CA ILE A 58 7.15 16.94 7.45
C ILE A 58 7.08 18.30 8.13
N GLN A 59 6.91 18.30 9.45
CA GLN A 59 6.85 19.50 10.27
C GLN A 59 7.90 19.39 11.38
N ARG A 60 8.54 20.51 11.72
CA ARG A 60 9.45 20.57 12.86
C ARG A 60 8.70 21.14 14.05
N GLU A 61 8.69 20.41 15.16
CA GLU A 61 8.20 20.92 16.44
C GLU A 61 9.35 21.69 17.09
N LEU A 62 9.24 23.02 17.11
CA LEU A 62 10.30 23.91 17.59
C LEU A 62 10.55 23.79 19.10
N ASP A 63 9.53 23.38 19.85
CA ASP A 63 9.58 23.28 21.31
C ASP A 63 10.26 21.99 21.80
N ASP A 64 10.40 20.98 20.92
CA ASP A 64 10.85 19.63 21.29
C ASP A 64 12.05 19.14 20.45
N ASP A 65 12.54 19.96 19.52
CA ASP A 65 13.58 19.63 18.53
C ASP A 65 13.35 18.31 17.76
N ARG A 66 12.09 17.88 17.69
CA ARG A 66 11.65 16.67 17.01
C ARG A 66 11.03 17.00 15.65
N ASN A 67 11.26 16.13 14.69
CA ASN A 67 10.53 16.15 13.42
C ASN A 67 9.27 15.30 13.56
N ASN A 68 8.14 15.88 13.23
CA ASN A 68 6.87 15.20 13.11
C ASN A 68 6.64 14.86 11.62
N ILE A 69 6.57 13.56 11.31
CA ILE A 69 6.32 13.05 9.97
C ILE A 69 4.94 12.41 9.98
N THR A 70 4.01 12.99 9.24
CA THR A 70 2.61 12.54 9.20
C THR A 70 2.21 12.20 7.77
N VAL A 71 1.61 11.02 7.58
CA VAL A 71 0.91 10.69 6.33
C VAL A 71 -0.45 11.39 6.36
N SER A 72 -0.63 12.38 5.49
CA SER A 72 -1.80 13.27 5.48
C SER A 72 -2.90 12.83 4.52
N PHE A 73 -2.54 12.07 3.49
CA PHE A 73 -3.48 11.53 2.52
C PHE A 73 -2.96 10.21 1.97
N ILE A 74 -3.88 9.27 1.73
CA ILE A 74 -3.62 7.96 1.14
C ILE A 74 -4.68 7.74 0.06
N LEU A 75 -4.24 7.48 -1.17
CA LEU A 75 -5.08 7.03 -2.27
C LEU A 75 -4.53 5.72 -2.81
N THR A 76 -5.39 4.72 -2.90
CA THR A 76 -5.06 3.40 -3.43
C THR A 76 -5.92 3.12 -4.65
N ASP A 77 -5.29 2.71 -5.75
CA ASP A 77 -5.97 2.26 -6.97
C ASP A 77 -5.43 0.91 -7.39
N TYR A 78 -6.30 -0.04 -7.72
CA TYR A 78 -5.92 -1.39 -8.13
C TYR A 78 -6.73 -1.81 -9.36
N GLY A 79 -6.06 -2.47 -10.30
CA GLY A 79 -6.67 -2.80 -11.58
C GLY A 79 -7.73 -3.89 -11.48
N ARG A 80 -7.31 -5.13 -11.19
CA ARG A 80 -8.19 -6.32 -11.17
C ARG A 80 -7.69 -7.35 -10.15
N PHE A 81 -8.63 -8.07 -9.54
CA PHE A 81 -8.40 -9.33 -8.84
C PHE A 81 -8.54 -10.48 -9.83
N MET A 82 -7.63 -11.45 -9.77
CA MET A 82 -7.65 -12.70 -10.53
C MET A 82 -7.36 -13.88 -9.63
#